data_AF-A0A3R7WWZ8-F1
#
_entry.id   AF-A0A3R7WWZ8-F1
#
_cell.length_a   1.000
_cell.length_b   1.000
_cell.length_c   1.000
_cell.angle_alpha   90.00
_cell.angle_beta   90.00
_cell.angle_gamma   90.00
#
_symmetry.space_group_name_H-M   'P 1'
#
loop_
_entity.id
_entity.type
_entity.pdbx_description
1 polymer ?
#
loop_
_entity_poly.entity_id
_entity_poly.type
_entity_poly.pdbx_seq_one_letter_code
_entity_poly.pdbx_strand_id
1 'polypeptide(L)' 'MASALMDHAFGVLGLAEVIAFTIPINKRSRRVMEKLGMRHDVNGGFEHPMVPEGHPYRFQVLYRKSRRYSAPTA' A
#
# COMPACT_ATOMS: atom_id res chain seq x y z
N MET A 1 -11.75 6.75 -8.08
CA MET A 1 -10.46 6.60 -8.80
C MET A 1 -9.58 5.50 -8.21
N ALA A 2 -9.12 5.59 -6.97
CA ALA A 2 -8.17 4.59 -6.42
C ALA A 2 -8.69 3.13 -6.37
N SER A 3 -9.99 2.91 -6.17
CA SER A 3 -10.56 1.54 -6.24
C SER A 3 -10.43 0.93 -7.63
N ALA A 4 -10.70 1.70 -8.69
CA ALA A 4 -10.58 1.22 -10.06
C ALA A 4 -9.14 0.83 -10.42
N LEU A 5 -8.14 1.52 -9.84
CA LEU A 5 -6.74 1.13 -9.99
C LEU A 5 -6.43 -0.20 -9.31
N MET A 6 -7.04 -0.50 -8.16
CA MET A 6 -6.90 -1.81 -7.51
C MET A 6 -7.51 -2.92 -8.38
N ASP A 7 -8.70 -2.70 -8.92
CA ASP A 7 -9.36 -3.68 -9.79
C ASP A 7 -8.55 -3.93 -11.05
N HIS A 8 -8.00 -2.87 -11.66
CA HIS A 8 -7.10 -2.98 -12.81
C HIS A 8 -5.79 -3.71 -12.46
N ALA A 9 -5.16 -3.38 -11.33
CA ALA A 9 -3.91 -3.98 -10.88
C ALA A 9 -4.05 -5.50 -10.67
N PHE A 10 -5.13 -5.95 -10.04
CA PHE A 10 -5.34 -7.38 -9.77
C PHE A 10 -5.98 -8.15 -10.92
N GLY A 11 -6.84 -7.49 -11.70
CA GLY A 11 -7.56 -8.09 -12.82
C GLY A 11 -6.75 -8.08 -14.10
N VAL A 12 -6.49 -6.89 -14.66
CA VAL A 12 -5.84 -6.74 -15.98
C VAL A 12 -4.34 -6.99 -15.89
N LEU A 13 -3.66 -6.39 -14.92
CA LEU A 13 -2.21 -6.55 -14.76
C LEU A 13 -1.83 -7.85 -14.04
N GLY A 14 -2.80 -8.52 -13.41
CA GLY A 14 -2.58 -9.79 -12.74
C GLY A 14 -1.60 -9.75 -11.57
N LEU A 15 -1.34 -8.57 -10.98
CA LEU A 15 -0.35 -8.41 -9.91
C LEU A 15 -0.72 -9.27 -8.70
N ALA A 16 0.28 -9.88 -8.07
CA ALA A 16 0.08 -10.64 -6.83
C ALA A 16 -0.14 -9.72 -5.63
N GLU A 17 0.47 -8.54 -5.63
CA GLU A 17 0.42 -7.59 -4.53
C GLU A 17 0.56 -6.14 -5.02
N VAL A 18 -0.10 -5.23 -4.31
CA VAL A 18 0.10 -3.78 -4.40
C VAL A 18 0.56 -3.28 -3.04
N ILE A 19 1.67 -2.55 -3.03
CA ILE A 19 2.19 -1.86 -1.84
C ILE A 19 2.02 -0.35 -1.98
N ALA A 20 1.78 0.33 -0.86
CA ALA A 20 1.78 1.78 -0.77
C ALA A 20 2.41 2.20 0.56
N PHE A 21 3.03 3.36 0.61
CA PHE A 21 3.63 3.88 1.83
C PHE A 21 3.39 5.38 1.97
N THR A 22 3.44 5.87 3.20
CA THR A 22 3.32 7.29 3.52
C THR A 22 3.90 7.60 4.89
N ILE A 23 4.07 8.88 5.21
CA ILE A 23 4.55 9.31 6.53
C ILE A 23 3.49 9.00 7.61
N PRO A 24 3.88 8.64 8.84
CA PRO A 24 2.95 8.21 9.90
C PRO A 24 1.82 9.21 10.18
N ILE A 25 2.12 10.51 10.11
CA ILE A 25 1.18 11.61 10.42
C ILE A 25 0.14 11.87 9.31
N ASN A 26 0.33 11.31 8.10
CA ASN A 26 -0.61 11.50 6.98
C ASN A 26 -1.85 10.60 7.13
N LYS A 27 -2.66 10.90 8.15
CA LYS A 27 -3.90 10.18 8.50
C LYS A 27 -4.91 10.15 7.34
N ARG A 28 -4.91 11.17 6.47
CA ARG A 28 -5.82 11.25 5.32
C ARG A 28 -5.49 10.16 4.30
N SER A 29 -4.22 10.00 3.94
CA SER A 29 -3.79 8.97 2.98
C SER A 29 -3.95 7.56 3.57
N ARG A 30 -3.55 7.36 4.83
CA ARG A 30 -3.74 6.08 5.55
C ARG A 30 -5.20 5.61 5.56
N ARG A 31 -6.13 6.52 5.82
CA ARG A 31 -7.57 6.22 5.78
C ARG A 31 -8.05 5.78 4.39
N VAL A 32 -7.48 6.34 3.31
CA VAL A 32 -7.80 5.89 1.95
C VAL A 32 -7.27 4.47 1.71
N MET A 33 -6.03 4.19 2.11
CA MET A 33 -5.45 2.83 2.00
C MET A 33 -6.30 1.81 2.77
N GLU A 34 -6.73 2.13 3.99
CA GLU A 34 -7.62 1.30 4.81
C GLU A 34 -8.99 1.09 4.13
N LYS A 35 -9.61 2.15 3.59
CA LYS A 35 -10.87 2.06 2.84
C LYS A 35 -10.75 1.21 1.57
N LEU A 36 -9.58 1.17 0.94
CA LEU A 36 -9.30 0.30 -0.22
C LEU A 36 -9.05 -1.16 0.19
N GLY A 37 -9.09 -1.48 1.48
CA GLY A 37 -8.83 -2.81 2.02
C GLY A 37 -7.34 -3.18 2.04
N MET A 38 -6.43 -2.20 1.98
CA MET A 38 -5.02 -2.43 2.26
C MET A 38 -4.81 -2.59 3.76
N ARG A 39 -3.87 -3.44 4.16
CA ARG A 39 -3.52 -3.69 5.56
C ARG A 39 -2.19 -3.03 5.89
N HIS A 40 -2.12 -2.37 7.03
CA HIS A 40 -0.87 -1.82 7.56
C HIS A 40 0.08 -2.97 7.91
N ASP A 41 1.25 -2.97 7.30
CA ASP A 41 2.35 -3.88 7.62
C ASP A 41 3.18 -3.24 8.74
N VAL A 42 2.89 -3.62 9.99
CA VAL A 42 3.51 -3.03 11.19
C VAL A 42 5.03 -3.23 11.22
N ASN A 43 5.55 -4.24 10.52
CA ASN A 43 6.98 -4.55 10.45
C ASN A 43 7.60 -4.09 9.11
N GLY A 44 6.79 -3.61 8.17
CA GLY A 44 7.22 -3.16 6.84
C GLY A 44 7.59 -1.68 6.76
N GLY A 45 7.57 -0.96 7.88
CA GLY A 45 8.02 0.44 7.92
C GLY A 45 9.52 0.56 7.61
N PHE A 46 9.91 1.67 6.98
CA PHE A 46 11.29 1.86 6.52
C PHE A 46 11.69 3.34 6.46
N GLU A 47 13.00 3.59 6.45
CA GLU A 47 13.58 4.92 6.23
C GLU A 47 13.72 5.20 4.73
N HIS A 48 13.07 6.27 4.24
CA HIS A 48 13.06 6.58 2.81
C HIS A 48 14.47 6.97 2.31
N PRO A 49 15.05 6.25 1.34
CA PRO A 49 16.45 6.41 0.95
C PRO A 49 16.75 7.77 0.31
N MET A 50 15.75 8.37 -0.35
CA MET A 50 15.90 9.68 -1.01
C MET A 50 15.56 10.88 -0.11
N VAL A 51 15.17 10.65 1.14
CA VAL A 51 15.01 11.73 2.12
C VAL A 51 16.33 11.86 2.88
N PRO A 52 16.78 13.04 3.34
CA PRO A 52 18.00 13.15 4.16
C PRO A 52 17.88 12.46 5.53
N GLU A 53 19.02 12.07 6.11
CA GLU A 53 19.05 11.49 7.46
C GLU A 53 18.64 12.52 8.51
N GLY A 54 17.96 12.08 9.58
CA GLY A 54 17.44 12.95 10.64
C GLY A 54 16.19 13.76 10.27
N HIS A 55 15.73 13.71 9.01
CA HIS A 55 14.52 14.40 8.61
C HIS A 55 13.26 13.78 9.27
N PRO A 56 12.34 14.56 9.85
CA PRO A 56 11.20 14.04 10.62
C PRO A 56 10.22 13.18 9.81
N TYR A 57 10.26 13.27 8.48
CA TYR A 57 9.42 12.51 7.55
C TYR A 57 10.17 11.42 6.78
N ARG A 58 11.38 11.09 7.21
CA ARG A 58 12.18 10.02 6.59
C ARG A 58 11.52 8.66 6.78
N PHE A 59 11.04 8.37 7.99
CA PHE A 59 10.33 7.13 8.28
C PHE A 59 8.95 7.07 7.59
N GLN A 60 8.69 5.95 6.92
CA GLN A 60 7.44 5.66 6.21
C GLN A 60 6.77 4.43 6.82
N VAL A 61 5.44 4.45 6.89
CA VAL A 61 4.62 3.26 7.15
C VAL A 61 4.18 2.62 5.85
N LEU A 62 4.10 1.29 5.83
CA LEU A 62 3.80 0.52 4.63
C LEU A 62 2.44 -0.18 4.75
N TYR A 63 1.68 -0.19 3.66
CA TYR A 63 0.40 -0.86 3.51
C TYR A 63 0.47 -1.82 2.33
N ARG A 64 -0.12 -3.02 2.50
CA ARG A 64 -0.15 -4.07 1.49
C ARG A 64 -1.57 -4.50 1.19
N LYS A 65 -1.84 -4.80 -0.08
CA LYS A 65 -3.01 -5.57 -0.50
C LYS A 65 -2.57 -6.64 -1.45
N SER A 66 -2.69 -7.89 -1.02
CA SER A 66 -2.39 -9.05 -1.84
C SER A 66 -3.66 -9.53 -2.54
N ARG A 67 -3.52 -10.00 -3.78
CA ARG A 67 -4.59 -10.68 -4.50
C ARG A 67 -4.97 -11.91 -3.68
N ARG A 68 -6.24 -12.02 -3.30
CA ARG A 68 -6.74 -13.29 -2.75
C ARG A 68 -6.68 -14.30 -3.89
N TYR A 69 -6.12 -15.47 -3.62
CA TYR A 69 -6.19 -16.57 -4.56
C TYR A 69 -7.67 -16.87 -4.84
N SER A 70 -8.13 -16.57 -6.04
CA SER A 70 -9.39 -17.06 -6.57
C SER A 70 -9.03 -18.22 -7.48
N ALA A 71 -9.40 -19.44 -7.11
CA ALA A 71 -9.30 -20.58 -8.03
C ALA A 71 -9.95 -20.20 -9.37
N PRO A 72 -9.39 -20.61 -10.52
CA PRO A 72 -10.01 -20.33 -11.81
C PRO A 72 -11.44 -20.85 -11.79
N THR A 73 -12.41 -19.98 -12.09
CA THR A 73 -13.76 -20.42 -12.39
C THR A 73 -13.69 -21.17 -13.72
N ALA A 74 -13.97 -22.48 -13.66
CA ALA A 74 -14.07 -23.35 -14.83
C ALA A 74 -15.20 -22.93 -15.76
#